data_AF-A0A3P6NSN4-F1
#
_entry.id   AF-A0A3P6NSN4-F1
#
_cell.length_a   1.000
_cell.length_b   1.000
_cell.length_c   1.000
_cell.angle_alpha   90.00
_cell.angle_beta   90.00
_cell.angle_gamma   90.00
#
_symmetry.space_group_name_H-M   'P 1'
#
loop_
_entity.id
_entity.type
_entity.pdbx_description
1 polymer ?
#
loop_
_entity_poly.entity_id
_entity_poly.type
_entity_poly.pdbx_seq_one_letter_code
_entity_poly.pdbx_strand_id
1 'polypeptide(L)'
;MRALPAAKLLDDMWSDLEFLEFPFVPVSRDRNFFRQYDGFTALRQGQFNKNVNIMIGINHDEGNFWNIYNLPEYFDKPEQPQLTQEDFLKCVQTVFHSQPEVVRDAASFVYLDRKCQHGLGKSKYYAEQVSA
;
A
#
# COMPACT_ATOMS: atom_id res chain seq x y z
N MET A 1 -24.42 -0.63 -18.52
CA MET A 1 -23.79 -1.62 -17.61
C MET A 1 -24.55 -2.94 -17.52
N ARG A 2 -25.82 -3.00 -17.10
CA ARG A 2 -26.51 -4.28 -16.83
C ARG A 2 -26.63 -5.27 -18.01
N ALA A 3 -26.50 -4.80 -19.24
CA ALA A 3 -26.54 -5.62 -20.46
C ALA A 3 -25.15 -6.03 -20.98
N LEU A 4 -24.05 -5.57 -20.35
CA LEU A 4 -22.70 -5.94 -20.74
C LEU A 4 -22.35 -7.33 -20.20
N PRO A 5 -21.56 -8.14 -20.93
CA PRO A 5 -20.99 -9.36 -20.40
C PRO A 5 -20.17 -9.08 -19.13
N ALA A 6 -20.30 -9.92 -18.11
CA ALA A 6 -19.58 -9.77 -16.85
C ALA A 6 -18.05 -9.75 -17.05
N ALA A 7 -17.53 -10.57 -17.98
CA ALA A 7 -16.11 -10.59 -18.33
C ALA A 7 -15.59 -9.21 -18.74
N LYS A 8 -16.32 -8.50 -19.60
CA LYS A 8 -15.93 -7.16 -20.03
C LYS A 8 -15.85 -6.17 -18.87
N LEU A 9 -16.76 -6.27 -17.90
CA LEU A 9 -16.71 -5.43 -16.70
C LEU A 9 -15.46 -5.74 -15.84
N LEU A 10 -15.07 -7.02 -15.74
CA LEU A 10 -13.89 -7.49 -15.01
C LEU A 10 -12.58 -7.08 -15.68
N ASP A 11 -12.53 -7.06 -17.00
CA ASP A 11 -11.34 -6.64 -17.73
C ASP A 11 -11.14 -5.13 -17.62
N ASP A 12 -12.23 -4.36 -17.76
CA ASP A 12 -12.16 -2.90 -17.80
C ASP A 12 -11.94 -2.26 -16.41
N MET A 13 -12.25 -2.96 -15.31
CA MET A 13 -12.20 -2.38 -13.95
C MET A 13 -10.80 -2.16 -13.38
N TRP A 14 -9.76 -2.77 -13.95
CA TRP A 14 -8.38 -2.62 -13.47
C TRP A 14 -7.64 -1.44 -14.11
N SER A 15 -8.35 -0.61 -14.89
CA SER A 15 -7.78 0.60 -15.50
C SER A 15 -7.63 1.73 -14.49
N ASP A 16 -6.55 2.51 -14.61
CA ASP A 16 -6.29 3.75 -13.87
C ASP A 16 -6.25 3.60 -12.33
N LEU A 17 -5.77 2.46 -11.82
CA LEU A 17 -5.57 2.23 -10.38
C LEU A 17 -4.14 2.55 -9.95
N GLU A 18 -3.99 3.07 -8.74
CA GLU A 18 -2.69 3.28 -8.12
C GLU A 18 -2.24 2.09 -7.25
N PHE A 19 -1.07 2.23 -6.62
CA PHE A 19 -0.52 1.22 -5.72
C PHE A 19 -1.50 0.91 -4.58
N LEU A 20 -1.84 -0.38 -4.42
CA LEU A 20 -2.81 -0.89 -3.43
C LEU A 20 -4.23 -0.31 -3.56
N GLU A 21 -4.59 0.21 -4.74
CA GLU A 21 -5.98 0.56 -5.04
C GLU A 21 -6.71 -0.61 -5.68
N PHE A 22 -7.97 -0.77 -5.28
CA PHE A 22 -8.86 -1.78 -5.81
C PHE A 22 -10.13 -1.12 -6.33
N PRO A 23 -10.69 -1.58 -7.46
CA PRO A 23 -11.83 -0.92 -8.09
C PRO A 23 -13.13 -1.09 -7.31
N PHE A 24 -13.20 -2.10 -6.44
CA PHE A 24 -14.36 -2.37 -5.59
C PHE A 24 -13.93 -2.49 -4.13
N VAL A 25 -14.27 -1.47 -3.35
CA VAL A 25 -13.99 -1.37 -1.92
C VAL A 25 -15.24 -0.93 -1.16
N PRO A 26 -15.32 -1.14 0.17
CA PRO A 26 -16.38 -0.57 0.98
C PRO A 26 -16.46 0.96 0.83
N VAL A 27 -17.64 1.48 0.53
CA VAL A 27 -17.87 2.92 0.36
C VAL A 27 -18.28 3.52 1.70
N SER A 28 -17.48 4.46 2.23
CA SER A 28 -17.87 5.23 3.41
C SER A 28 -18.99 6.22 3.07
N ARG A 29 -19.90 6.48 4.02
CA ARG A 29 -21.09 7.33 3.82
C ARG A 29 -22.04 6.83 2.72
N ASP A 30 -22.20 5.51 2.61
CA ASP A 30 -23.22 4.94 1.73
C ASP A 30 -24.64 5.05 2.32
N ARG A 31 -25.66 4.84 1.48
CA ARG A 31 -27.07 5.02 1.86
C ARG A 31 -27.57 4.00 2.89
N ASN A 32 -26.87 2.88 3.07
CA ASN A 32 -27.36 1.70 3.77
C ASN A 32 -26.50 1.30 4.98
N PHE A 33 -25.18 1.22 4.85
CA PHE A 33 -24.27 0.69 5.86
C PHE A 33 -23.66 1.83 6.70
N PHE A 34 -22.80 2.67 6.10
CA PHE A 34 -22.18 3.83 6.77
C PHE A 34 -23.07 5.09 6.73
N ARG A 35 -24.35 4.99 7.09
CA ARG A 35 -25.38 6.02 6.81
C ARG A 35 -25.02 7.43 7.28
N GLN A 36 -24.82 7.59 8.59
CA GLN A 36 -24.72 8.91 9.24
C GLN A 36 -23.26 9.38 9.38
N TYR A 37 -22.33 8.43 9.46
CA TYR A 37 -20.92 8.68 9.72
C TYR A 37 -20.07 7.84 8.76
N ASP A 38 -18.98 8.40 8.23
CA ASP A 38 -17.92 7.55 7.67
C ASP A 38 -17.26 6.73 8.78
N GLY A 39 -16.54 5.67 8.38
CA GLY A 39 -15.87 4.76 9.30
C GLY A 39 -14.90 5.47 10.24
N PHE A 40 -14.18 6.49 9.78
CA PHE A 40 -13.22 7.24 10.60
C PHE A 40 -13.90 8.09 11.67
N THR A 41 -14.99 8.77 11.31
CA THR A 41 -15.79 9.58 12.21
C THR A 41 -16.47 8.71 13.25
N ALA A 42 -17.02 7.57 12.83
CA ALA A 42 -17.63 6.60 13.74
C ALA A 42 -16.61 6.09 14.77
N LEU A 43 -15.39 5.76 14.32
CA LEU A 43 -14.30 5.35 15.21
C LEU A 43 -13.90 6.47 16.19
N ARG A 44 -13.66 7.68 15.69
CA ARG A 44 -13.22 8.83 16.50
C ARG A 44 -14.25 9.25 17.55
N GLN A 45 -15.54 9.21 17.20
CA GLN A 45 -16.64 9.58 18.09
C GLN A 45 -17.12 8.42 18.97
N GLY A 46 -16.51 7.23 18.81
CA GLY A 46 -16.90 6.06 19.58
C GLY A 46 -18.25 5.46 19.18
N GLN A 47 -18.77 5.75 17.99
CA GLN A 47 -20.03 5.22 17.44
C GLN A 47 -19.85 3.80 16.90
N PHE A 48 -19.54 2.85 17.78
CA PHE A 48 -19.39 1.43 17.48
C PHE A 48 -19.75 0.60 18.72
N ASN A 49 -20.11 -0.67 18.51
CA ASN A 49 -20.42 -1.57 19.61
C ASN A 49 -19.20 -1.76 20.53
N LYS A 50 -19.37 -1.45 21.82
CA LYS A 50 -18.32 -1.56 22.83
C LYS A 50 -18.22 -2.94 23.46
N ASN A 51 -19.28 -3.74 23.37
CA ASN A 51 -19.33 -5.08 23.93
C ASN A 51 -18.89 -6.11 22.88
N VAL A 52 -17.62 -6.00 22.47
CA VAL A 52 -17.02 -6.88 21.45
C VAL A 52 -15.59 -7.19 21.89
N ASN A 53 -15.22 -8.47 21.86
CA ASN A 53 -13.83 -8.90 22.02
C ASN A 53 -13.15 -8.88 20.65
N ILE A 54 -12.03 -8.17 20.54
CA ILE A 54 -11.29 -7.99 19.29
C ILE A 54 -9.87 -8.54 19.48
N MET A 55 -9.43 -9.37 18.54
CA MET A 55 -8.04 -9.79 18.40
C MET A 55 -7.56 -9.38 17.01
N ILE A 56 -6.54 -8.54 16.95
CA ILE A 56 -5.94 -8.03 15.70
C ILE A 56 -4.43 -8.22 15.80
N GLY A 57 -3.81 -8.59 14.69
CA GLY A 57 -2.36 -8.67 14.52
C GLY A 57 -1.99 -8.32 13.08
N ILE A 58 -0.70 -8.13 12.85
CA ILE A 58 -0.10 -7.88 11.54
C ILE A 58 1.10 -8.82 11.36
N ASN A 59 1.44 -9.14 10.12
CA ASN A 59 2.65 -9.88 9.79
C ASN A 59 3.86 -8.93 9.71
N HIS A 60 5.06 -9.51 9.72
CA HIS A 60 6.30 -8.74 9.60
C HIS A 60 6.50 -8.15 8.18
N ASP A 61 6.08 -8.87 7.14
CA ASP A 61 6.37 -8.55 5.73
C ASP A 61 5.09 -8.42 4.89
N GLU A 62 4.18 -7.51 5.27
CA GLU A 62 2.88 -7.32 4.59
C GLU A 62 3.03 -6.78 3.16
N GLY A 63 4.04 -5.93 2.91
CA GLY A 63 4.26 -5.30 1.60
C GLY A 63 4.83 -6.24 0.54
N ASN A 64 5.49 -7.33 0.95
CA ASN A 64 6.27 -8.17 0.04
C ASN A 64 5.44 -8.78 -1.09
N PHE A 65 4.22 -9.24 -0.79
CA PHE A 65 3.32 -9.80 -1.80
C PHE A 65 2.97 -8.76 -2.88
N TRP A 66 2.66 -7.53 -2.46
CA TRP A 66 2.23 -6.46 -3.36
C TRP A 66 3.38 -5.89 -4.19
N ASN A 67 4.60 -5.92 -3.66
CA ASN A 67 5.80 -5.47 -4.36
C ASN A 67 6.09 -6.31 -5.61
N ILE A 68 5.80 -7.62 -5.59
CA ILE A 68 6.00 -8.48 -6.77
C ILE A 68 5.15 -8.00 -7.95
N TYR A 69 3.91 -7.60 -7.71
CA TYR A 69 2.98 -7.17 -8.76
C TYR A 69 3.18 -5.72 -9.20
N ASN A 70 3.51 -4.83 -8.26
CA ASN A 70 3.58 -3.39 -8.53
C ASN A 70 5.01 -2.87 -8.78
N LEU A 71 6.03 -3.61 -8.35
CA LEU A 71 7.45 -3.30 -8.53
C LEU A 71 8.21 -4.50 -9.14
N PRO A 72 7.71 -5.09 -10.26
CA PRO A 72 8.24 -6.35 -10.80
C PRO A 72 9.70 -6.26 -11.24
N GLU A 73 10.18 -5.08 -11.66
CA GLU A 73 11.57 -4.83 -12.04
C GLU A 73 12.57 -5.31 -10.96
N TYR A 74 12.18 -5.15 -9.70
CA TYR A 74 13.02 -5.45 -8.55
C TYR A 74 12.63 -6.77 -7.88
N PHE A 75 11.33 -7.03 -7.72
CA PHE A 75 10.80 -8.08 -6.84
C PHE A 75 10.25 -9.32 -7.55
N ASP A 76 10.14 -9.34 -8.89
CA ASP A 76 9.78 -10.56 -9.64
C ASP A 76 10.99 -11.51 -9.75
N LYS A 77 11.47 -11.99 -8.60
CA LYS A 77 12.67 -12.83 -8.46
C LYS A 77 12.45 -13.89 -7.39
N PRO A 78 13.06 -15.08 -7.54
CA PRO A 78 12.93 -16.17 -6.57
C PRO A 78 13.64 -15.89 -5.24
N GLU A 79 14.62 -14.98 -5.25
CA GLU A 79 15.38 -14.57 -4.07
C GLU A 79 15.18 -13.08 -3.80
N GLN A 80 15.31 -12.70 -2.53
CA GLN A 80 15.20 -11.29 -2.11
C GLN A 80 16.23 -10.43 -2.85
N PRO A 81 15.79 -9.37 -3.56
CA PRO A 81 16.69 -8.53 -4.31
C PRO A 81 17.60 -7.71 -3.41
N GLN A 82 18.72 -7.26 -3.97
CA GLN A 82 19.54 -6.22 -3.36
C GLN A 82 19.33 -4.93 -4.14
N LEU A 83 18.91 -3.88 -3.43
CA LEU A 83 18.63 -2.58 -4.02
C LEU A 83 19.77 -1.62 -3.70
N THR A 84 20.01 -0.67 -4.59
CA THR A 84 20.77 0.54 -4.25
C THR A 84 19.87 1.55 -3.55
N GLN A 85 20.46 2.58 -2.95
CA GLN A 85 19.70 3.71 -2.41
C GLN A 85 18.85 4.39 -3.49
N GLU A 86 19.35 4.51 -4.72
CA GLU A 86 18.61 5.12 -5.83
C GLU A 86 17.39 4.27 -6.21
N ASP A 87 17.55 2.95 -6.29
CA ASP A 87 16.45 2.01 -6.56
C ASP A 87 15.38 2.10 -5.47
N PHE A 88 15.80 2.19 -4.21
CA PHE A 88 14.90 2.39 -3.07
C PHE A 88 14.09 3.69 -3.20
N LEU A 89 14.76 4.81 -3.50
CA LEU A 89 14.07 6.09 -3.65
C LEU A 89 13.09 6.05 -4.83
N LYS A 90 13.43 5.37 -5.92
CA LYS A 90 12.48 5.13 -7.03
C LYS A 90 11.26 4.33 -6.57
N CYS A 91 11.45 3.25 -5.82
CA CYS A 91 10.33 2.48 -5.25
C CYS A 91 9.42 3.37 -4.39
N VAL A 92 9.97 4.22 -3.52
CA VAL A 92 9.18 5.15 -2.70
C VAL A 92 8.39 6.13 -3.57
N GLN A 93 9.00 6.69 -4.61
CA GLN A 93 8.32 7.62 -5.53
C GLN A 93 7.18 6.95 -6.29
N THR A 94 7.34 5.68 -6.68
CA THR A 94 6.28 4.89 -7.34
C THR A 94 5.13 4.58 -6.39
N VAL A 95 5.43 4.05 -5.21
CA VAL A 95 4.43 3.63 -4.22
C VAL A 95 3.62 4.81 -3.70
N PHE A 96 4.27 5.93 -3.43
CA PHE A 96 3.62 7.12 -2.86
C PHE A 96 3.30 8.18 -3.93
N HIS A 97 3.19 7.81 -5.21
CA HIS A 97 3.03 8.75 -6.32
C HIS A 97 1.89 9.76 -6.12
N SER A 98 0.73 9.35 -5.60
CA SER A 98 -0.41 10.23 -5.31
C SER A 98 -0.27 11.10 -4.08
N GLN A 99 0.69 10.80 -3.21
CA GLN A 99 0.89 11.58 -2.01
C GLN A 99 1.67 12.86 -2.33
N PRO A 100 1.44 13.95 -1.59
CA PRO A 100 2.22 15.17 -1.73
C PRO A 100 3.72 14.93 -1.56
N GLU A 101 4.55 15.74 -2.22
CA GLU A 101 6.02 15.61 -2.17
C GLU A 101 6.56 15.55 -0.75
N VAL A 102 6.05 16.38 0.16
CA VAL A 102 6.42 16.36 1.58
C VAL A 102 6.20 15.01 2.27
N VAL A 103 5.17 14.27 1.86
CA VAL A 103 4.88 12.92 2.39
C VAL A 103 5.88 11.91 1.81
N ARG A 104 6.20 12.02 0.52
CA ARG A 104 7.20 11.15 -0.15
C ARG A 104 8.60 11.36 0.42
N ASP A 105 8.95 12.60 0.72
CA ASP A 105 10.23 12.96 1.34
C ASP A 105 10.29 12.45 2.78
N ALA A 106 9.19 12.59 3.53
CA ALA A 106 9.10 12.05 4.88
C ALA A 106 9.20 10.52 4.89
N ALA A 107 8.50 9.82 3.98
CA ALA A 107 8.61 8.37 3.83
C ALA A 107 10.06 7.97 3.51
N SER A 108 10.67 8.62 2.52
CA SER A 108 12.08 8.42 2.17
C SER A 108 12.97 8.61 3.40
N PHE A 109 12.79 9.67 4.18
CA PHE A 109 13.57 9.93 5.40
C PHE A 109 13.34 8.92 6.53
N VAL A 110 12.13 8.34 6.64
CA VAL A 110 11.79 7.34 7.66
C VAL A 110 12.45 6.00 7.35
N TYR A 111 12.38 5.57 6.10
CA TYR A 111 12.78 4.22 5.68
C TYR A 111 14.20 4.15 5.08
N LEU A 112 14.85 5.29 4.82
CA LEU A 112 16.24 5.32 4.38
C LEU A 112 17.21 5.02 5.52
N ASP A 113 18.37 4.43 5.19
CA ASP A 113 19.47 4.19 6.13
C ASP A 113 20.00 5.51 6.72
N ARG A 114 19.57 5.82 7.93
CA ARG A 114 19.96 7.03 8.67
C ARG A 114 21.40 7.01 9.19
N LYS A 115 21.98 5.83 9.34
CA LYS A 115 23.31 5.66 9.94
C LYS A 115 24.40 5.51 8.88
N CYS A 116 24.04 5.54 7.59
CA CYS A 116 24.92 5.35 6.44
C CYS A 116 25.77 4.06 6.57
N GLN A 117 25.21 3.02 7.19
CA GLN A 117 25.87 1.74 7.44
C GLN A 117 25.93 0.86 6.19
N HIS A 118 25.01 1.07 5.23
CA HIS A 118 24.86 0.23 4.05
C HIS A 118 25.50 0.81 2.79
N GLY A 119 26.10 2.01 2.88
CA GLY A 119 26.85 2.66 1.80
C GLY A 119 26.02 2.88 0.53
N LEU A 120 26.72 3.13 -0.59
CA LEU A 120 26.11 3.33 -1.92
C LEU A 120 25.95 2.02 -2.71
N GLY A 121 26.40 0.90 -2.15
CA GLY A 121 26.33 -0.41 -2.80
C GLY A 121 24.92 -1.01 -2.76
N LYS A 122 24.75 -2.13 -3.46
CA LYS A 122 23.52 -2.92 -3.34
C LYS A 122 23.44 -3.58 -1.97
N SER A 123 22.29 -3.46 -1.30
CA SER A 123 22.05 -4.02 0.03
C SER A 123 20.68 -4.67 0.11
N LYS A 124 20.57 -5.73 0.91
CA LYS A 124 19.27 -6.34 1.26
C LYS A 124 18.43 -5.43 2.14
N TYR A 125 19.09 -4.59 2.94
CA TYR A 125 18.43 -3.62 3.84
C TYR A 125 17.38 -2.80 3.08
N TYR A 126 17.76 -2.22 1.94
CA TYR A 126 16.86 -1.38 1.14
C TYR A 126 15.66 -2.15 0.57
N ALA A 127 15.82 -3.45 0.27
CA ALA A 127 14.68 -4.29 -0.14
C ALA A 127 13.75 -4.61 1.04
N GLU A 128 14.31 -4.86 2.23
CA GLU A 128 13.53 -5.09 3.45
C GLU A 128 12.68 -3.87 3.82
N GLN A 129 13.22 -2.66 3.68
CA GLN A 129 12.47 -1.43 3.99
C GLN A 129 11.27 -1.18 3.05
N VAL A 130 11.28 -1.76 1.85
CA VAL A 130 10.15 -1.66 0.90
C VAL A 130 9.11 -2.77 1.16
N SER A 131 9.52 -3.89 1.79
CA SER A 131 8.66 -5.04 2.06
C SER A 131 7.95 -4.99 3.42
N ALA A 132 8.35 -4.08 4.31
CA ALA A 132 7.72 -3.83 5.61
C ALA A 132 6.37 -3.12 5.46
#